data_AF-A0A9E3SVM7-F1
#
_entry.id   AF-A0A9E3SVM7-F1
#
_cell.length_a   1.000
_cell.length_b   1.000
_cell.length_c   1.000
_cell.angle_alpha   90.00
_cell.angle_beta   90.00
_cell.angle_gamma   90.00
#
_symmetry.space_group_name_H-M   'P 1'
#
loop_
_entity.id
_entity.type
_entity.pdbx_description
1 polymer ?
#
loop_
_entity_poly.entity_id
_entity_poly.type
_entity_poly.pdbx_seq_one_letter_code
_entity_poly.pdbx_strand_id
1 'polypeptide(L)'
;AQYVWVSGDFLSEQQVAPWSELPLWLPETEWATTDIRRALAVGLTFRALAETARDTLRWTEQQPAPGAPRAGLTAEREAELLAAWAQR
;
A
#
# COMPACT_ATOMS: atom_id res chain seq x y z
N ALA A 1 11.73 4.32 -11.40
CA ALA A 1 10.30 4.67 -11.32
C ALA A 1 10.18 6.15 -10.97
N GLN A 2 9.10 6.80 -11.41
CA GLN A 2 8.71 8.13 -10.95
C GLN A 2 7.52 7.96 -10.01
N TYR A 3 7.51 8.70 -8.90
CA TYR A 3 6.47 8.60 -7.89
C TYR A 3 5.73 9.94 -7.76
N VAL A 4 4.40 9.87 -7.70
CA VAL A 4 3.53 11.02 -7.43
C VAL A 4 2.85 10.78 -6.10
N TRP A 5 3.12 11.65 -5.13
CA TRP A 5 2.48 11.59 -3.82
C TRP A 5 1.14 12.33 -3.89
N VAL A 6 0.06 11.63 -3.59
CA VAL A 6 -1.32 12.16 -3.55
C VAL A 6 -1.85 12.11 -2.12
N SER A 7 -2.68 13.08 -1.73
CA SER A 7 -3.23 13.10 -0.36
C SER A 7 -4.38 12.11 -0.18
N GLY A 8 -4.54 11.59 1.04
CA GLY A 8 -5.69 10.74 1.40
C GLY A 8 -7.03 11.47 1.27
N ASP A 9 -7.06 12.77 1.55
CA ASP A 9 -8.26 13.61 1.39
C ASP A 9 -8.68 13.68 -0.07
N PHE A 10 -7.74 13.86 -1.00
CA PHE A 10 -8.02 13.84 -2.43
C PHE A 10 -8.57 12.48 -2.87
N LEU A 11 -7.97 11.39 -2.42
CA LEU A 11 -8.47 10.04 -2.75
C LEU A 11 -9.91 9.84 -2.24
N SER A 12 -10.22 10.39 -1.06
CA SER A 12 -11.56 10.36 -0.49
C SER A 12 -12.56 11.22 -1.30
N GLU A 13 -12.16 12.43 -1.71
CA GLU A 13 -12.95 13.30 -2.59
C GLU A 13 -13.21 12.66 -3.96
N GLN A 14 -12.25 11.90 -4.49
CA GLN A 14 -12.37 11.14 -5.73
C GLN A 14 -13.14 9.83 -5.57
N GLN A 15 -13.69 9.57 -4.38
CA GLN A 15 -14.48 8.38 -4.06
C GLN A 15 -13.70 7.07 -4.27
N VAL A 16 -12.38 7.09 -4.04
CA VAL A 16 -11.57 5.87 -4.09
C VAL A 16 -11.99 4.95 -2.95
N ALA A 17 -12.43 3.74 -3.28
CA ALA A 17 -12.95 2.77 -2.35
C ALA A 17 -11.82 2.22 -1.45
N PRO A 18 -11.86 2.47 -0.12
CA PRO A 18 -10.86 1.93 0.79
C PRO A 18 -10.83 0.40 0.74
N TRP A 19 -9.66 -0.20 0.95
CA TRP A 19 -9.39 -1.64 0.87
C TRP A 19 -9.58 -2.33 -0.49
N SER A 20 -10.47 -1.83 -1.34
CA SER A 20 -10.79 -2.44 -2.63
C SER A 20 -9.90 -1.89 -3.74
N GLU A 21 -9.83 -0.57 -3.89
CA GLU A 21 -9.03 0.09 -4.93
C GLU A 21 -7.60 0.36 -4.45
N LEU A 22 -7.41 0.63 -3.17
CA LEU A 22 -6.08 0.74 -2.55
C LEU A 22 -5.98 -0.24 -1.38
N PRO A 23 -5.28 -1.38 -1.56
CA PRO A 23 -5.06 -2.35 -0.49
C PRO A 23 -4.33 -1.71 0.69
N LEU A 24 -4.77 -2.02 1.91
CA LEU A 24 -4.20 -1.49 3.17
C LEU A 24 -4.23 0.05 3.28
N TRP A 25 -5.12 0.72 2.55
CA TRP A 25 -5.40 2.14 2.73
C TRP A 25 -6.79 2.37 3.32
N LEU A 26 -6.83 3.23 4.35
CA LEU A 26 -8.03 3.79 4.96
C LEU A 26 -7.83 5.29 5.15
N PRO A 27 -8.89 6.11 5.04
CA PRO A 27 -8.81 7.55 5.28
C PRO A 27 -8.38 7.92 6.72
N GLU A 28 -8.65 7.05 7.69
CA GLU A 28 -8.21 7.23 9.08
C GLU A 28 -6.79 6.69 9.29
N THR A 29 -5.96 7.39 10.07
CA THR A 29 -4.51 7.13 10.16
C THR A 29 -4.10 6.03 11.15
N GLU A 30 -4.98 5.58 12.04
CA GLU A 30 -4.60 4.77 13.22
C GLU A 30 -5.36 3.44 13.34
N TRP A 31 -5.77 2.84 12.22
CA TRP A 31 -6.58 1.62 12.25
C TRP A 31 -5.79 0.33 12.49
N ALA A 32 -4.46 0.35 12.28
CA ALA A 32 -3.60 -0.84 12.29
C ALA A 32 -2.52 -0.83 13.39
N THR A 33 -2.74 -0.14 14.50
CA THR A 33 -1.76 -0.08 15.59
C THR A 33 -1.97 -1.19 16.62
N THR A 34 -0.87 -1.74 17.13
CA THR A 34 -0.89 -2.77 18.15
C THR A 34 0.33 -2.64 19.05
N ASP A 35 0.14 -2.86 20.35
CA ASP A 35 1.22 -2.86 21.32
C ASP A 35 2.04 -4.15 21.23
N ILE A 36 3.32 -4.01 20.90
CA ILE A 36 4.28 -5.10 20.73
C ILE A 36 5.33 -5.16 21.85
N ARG A 37 5.18 -4.45 22.96
CA ARG A 37 6.16 -4.42 24.07
C ARG A 37 6.55 -5.80 24.57
N ARG A 38 5.61 -6.76 24.58
CA ARG A 38 5.86 -8.15 24.97
C ARG A 38 6.85 -8.87 24.04
N ALA A 39 6.78 -8.62 22.74
CA ALA A 39 7.70 -9.18 21.74
C ALA A 39 9.12 -8.63 21.93
N LEU A 40 9.21 -7.32 22.12
CA LEU A 40 10.48 -6.64 22.38
C LEU A 40 11.12 -7.12 23.70
N ALA A 41 10.31 -7.34 24.74
CA ALA A 41 10.77 -7.79 26.05
C ALA A 41 11.42 -9.19 26.03
N VAL A 42 11.05 -10.05 25.07
CA VAL A 42 11.69 -11.37 24.88
C VAL A 42 12.81 -11.35 23.84
N GLY A 43 13.27 -10.15 23.44
CA GLY A 43 14.42 -9.97 22.56
C GLY A 43 14.13 -10.03 21.07
N LEU A 44 12.86 -9.97 20.63
CA LEU A 44 12.55 -9.84 19.21
C LEU A 44 12.97 -8.46 18.71
N THR A 45 13.57 -8.43 17.51
CA THR A 45 14.07 -7.21 16.86
C THR A 45 13.50 -7.08 15.45
N PHE A 46 13.64 -5.89 14.87
CA PHE A 46 13.20 -5.63 13.50
C PHE A 46 14.31 -5.95 12.50
N ARG A 47 13.93 -6.55 11.37
CA ARG A 47 14.74 -6.52 10.15
C ARG A 47 14.65 -5.13 9.52
N ALA A 48 15.69 -4.69 8.82
CA ALA A 48 15.62 -3.49 8.01
C ALA A 48 14.51 -3.61 6.96
N LEU A 49 13.63 -2.60 6.86
CA LEU A 49 12.50 -2.63 5.94
C LEU A 49 12.91 -2.91 4.49
N ALA A 50 14.04 -2.35 4.05
CA ALA A 50 14.58 -2.55 2.71
C ALA A 50 15.00 -4.01 2.43
N GLU A 51 15.46 -4.75 3.46
CA GLU A 51 15.77 -6.17 3.34
C GLU A 51 14.48 -6.98 3.21
N THR A 52 13.49 -6.72 4.08
CA THR A 52 12.17 -7.35 3.99
C THR A 52 11.54 -7.15 2.61
N ALA A 53 11.49 -5.91 2.12
CA ALA A 53 10.88 -5.61 0.82
C ALA A 53 11.58 -6.34 -0.33
N ARG A 54 12.92 -6.40 -0.32
CA ARG A 54 13.71 -7.08 -1.34
C ARG A 54 13.50 -8.59 -1.34
N ASP A 55 13.51 -9.20 -0.16
CA ASP A 55 13.35 -10.64 -0.01
C ASP A 55 11.91 -11.07 -0.34
N THR A 56 10.91 -10.28 0.05
CA THR A 56 9.51 -10.50 -0.35
C THR A 56 9.35 -10.42 -1.86
N LEU A 57 9.91 -9.41 -2.53
CA LEU A 57 9.85 -9.29 -3.98
C LEU A 57 10.48 -10.51 -4.67
N ARG A 58 11.69 -10.89 -4.26
CA ARG A 58 12.39 -12.07 -4.80
C ARG A 58 11.55 -13.35 -4.61
N TRP A 59 10.94 -13.52 -3.44
CA TRP A 59 10.06 -14.67 -3.18
C TRP A 59 8.81 -14.66 -4.07
N THR A 60 8.18 -13.50 -4.26
CA THR A 60 7.01 -13.33 -5.13
C THR A 60 7.32 -13.66 -6.58
N GLU A 61 8.47 -13.23 -7.11
CA GLU A 61 8.91 -13.53 -8.48
C GLU A 61 9.12 -15.03 -8.74
N GLN A 62 9.34 -15.83 -7.69
CA GLN A 62 9.49 -17.28 -7.77
C GLN A 62 8.15 -18.03 -7.71
N GLN A 63 7.06 -17.36 -7.37
CA GLN A 63 5.73 -17.98 -7.35
C GLN A 63 5.16 -18.03 -8.78
N PRO A 64 4.26 -18.99 -9.09
CA PRO A 64 3.49 -18.94 -10.33
C PRO A 64 2.82 -17.57 -10.48
N ALA A 65 2.78 -17.05 -11.71
CA ALA A 65 2.16 -15.76 -11.98
C ALA A 65 0.77 -15.72 -11.31
N PRO A 66 0.53 -14.77 -10.40
CA PRO A 66 -0.79 -14.64 -9.83
C PRO A 66 -1.77 -14.41 -10.98
N GLY A 67 -2.97 -14.97 -10.85
CA GLY A 67 -4.07 -14.59 -11.74
C GLY A 67 -4.35 -13.08 -11.65
N ALA A 68 -5.35 -12.60 -12.40
CA ALA A 68 -5.74 -11.20 -12.36
C ALA A 68 -5.88 -10.70 -10.90
N PRO A 69 -5.31 -9.53 -10.55
CA PRO A 69 -5.39 -8.99 -9.21
C PRO A 69 -6.86 -8.82 -8.81
N ARG A 70 -7.21 -9.29 -7.61
CA ARG A 70 -8.59 -9.25 -7.09
C ARG A 70 -8.94 -7.90 -6.43
N ALA A 71 -7.94 -7.05 -6.25
CA ALA A 71 -8.02 -5.74 -5.61
C ALA A 71 -6.90 -4.85 -6.16
N GLY A 72 -7.07 -3.53 -6.07
CA GLY A 72 -6.19 -2.55 -6.67
C GLY A 72 -6.90 -1.70 -7.73
N LEU A 73 -6.36 -0.51 -7.97
CA LEU A 73 -6.77 0.36 -9.06
C LEU A 73 -6.50 -0.32 -10.40
N THR A 74 -7.41 -0.13 -11.36
CA THR A 74 -7.07 -0.38 -12.76
C THR A 74 -6.11 0.69 -13.25
N ALA A 75 -5.36 0.40 -14.31
CA ALA A 75 -4.43 1.37 -14.89
C ALA A 75 -5.16 2.64 -15.39
N GLU A 76 -6.38 2.48 -15.90
CA GLU A 76 -7.23 3.58 -16.36
C GLU A 76 -7.65 4.46 -15.17
N ARG A 77 -8.11 3.84 -14.08
CA ARG A 77 -8.52 4.58 -12.89
C ARG A 77 -7.36 5.32 -12.23
N GLU A 78 -6.20 4.70 -12.16
CA GLU A 78 -4.98 5.35 -11.68
C GLU A 78 -4.60 6.56 -12.54
N ALA A 79 -4.64 6.43 -13.86
CA ALA A 79 -4.33 7.52 -14.79
C ALA A 79 -5.31 8.70 -14.65
N GLU A 80 -6.61 8.43 -14.50
CA GLU A 80 -7.63 9.45 -14.23
C GLU A 80 -7.33 10.24 -12.96
N LEU A 81 -7.01 9.54 -11.86
CA LEU A 81 -6.69 10.15 -10.57
C LEU A 81 -5.43 11.03 -10.67
N LEU A 82 -4.39 10.55 -11.34
CA LEU A 82 -3.15 11.29 -11.53
C LEU A 82 -3.35 12.54 -12.41
N ALA A 83 -4.16 12.44 -13.46
CA ALA A 83 -4.49 13.58 -14.32
C ALA A 83 -5.29 14.65 -13.57
N ALA A 84 -6.25 14.24 -12.73
CA ALA A 84 -7.03 15.14 -11.88
C ALA A 84 -6.15 15.81 -10.82
N TRP A 85 -5.24 15.05 -10.19
CA TRP A 85 -4.29 15.58 -9.21
C TRP A 85 -3.36 16.64 -9.81
N ALA A 86 -2.85 16.42 -11.03
CA ALA A 86 -1.95 17.35 -11.70
C ALA A 86 -2.61 18.69 -12.09
N GLN A 87 -3.94 18.77 -12.10
CA GLN A 87 -4.70 19.99 -12.42
C GLN A 87 -5.10 20.80 -11.17
N ARG A 88 -4.79 20.28 -9.98
CA ARG A 88 -5.10 20.92 -8.69
C ARG A 88 -3.97 21.84 -8.24
#